data_AF-A0A382E814-F1
#
_entry.id   AF-A0A382E814-F1
#
_cell.length_a   1.000
_cell.length_b   1.000
_cell.length_c   1.000
_cell.angle_alpha   90.00
_cell.angle_beta   90.00
_cell.angle_gamma   90.00
#
_symmetry.space_group_name_H-M   'P 1'
#
loop_
_entity.id
_entity.type
_entity.pdbx_description
1 polymer ?
#
loop_
_entity_poly.entity_id
_entity_poly.type
_entity_poly.pdbx_seq_one_letter_code
_entity_poly.pdbx_strand_id
1 'polypeptide(L)' 'VSGKTIAFFPEAAFGPALNSVGIAQACEQLGHTAVFLTDPGMSGVYEGYGFSEQVVNMSEPMPPEEMAKYWSD' A
#
# COMPACT_ATOMS: atom_id res chain seq x y z
N VAL A 1 -15.43 21.11 0.33
CA VAL A 1 -14.40 20.60 1.26
C VAL A 1 -13.08 20.55 0.50
N SER A 2 -11.99 21.11 1.04
CA SER A 2 -10.67 20.91 0.44
C SER A 2 -10.20 19.52 0.83
N GLY A 3 -10.15 18.59 -0.13
CA GLY A 3 -9.65 17.23 0.08
C GLY A 3 -8.22 17.21 0.61
N LYS A 4 -7.85 16.14 1.32
CA LYS A 4 -6.47 15.87 1.73
C LYS A 4 -5.93 14.71 0.92
N THR A 5 -4.61 14.69 0.74
CA THR A 5 -3.90 13.49 0.30
C THR A 5 -3.60 12.62 1.52
N ILE A 6 -3.97 11.34 1.46
CA ILE A 6 -3.81 10.37 2.54
C ILE A 6 -2.90 9.26 2.04
N ALA A 7 -1.75 9.09 2.70
CA ALA A 7 -0.80 8.03 2.40
C ALA A 7 -1.18 6.76 3.15
N PHE A 8 -1.33 5.66 2.42
CA PHE A 8 -1.51 4.32 2.95
C PHE A 8 -0.19 3.57 2.85
N PHE A 9 0.20 2.93 3.96
CA PHE A 9 1.44 2.17 4.03
C PHE A 9 1.19 0.80 4.70
N PRO A 10 0.45 -0.10 4.03
CA PRO A 10 0.10 -1.40 4.58
C PRO A 10 1.31 -2.33 4.61
N GLU A 11 1.24 -3.35 5.45
CA GLU A 11 2.12 -4.52 5.37
C GLU A 11 2.02 -5.19 3.99
N ALA A 12 3.13 -5.74 3.48
CA ALA A 12 3.19 -6.40 2.18
C ALA A 12 2.58 -7.82 2.20
N ALA A 13 1.37 -7.93 2.75
CA ALA A 13 0.53 -9.12 2.76
C ALA A 13 -0.86 -8.77 2.24
N PHE A 14 -1.49 -9.71 1.52
CA PHE A 14 -2.77 -9.45 0.85
C PHE A 14 -3.91 -9.07 1.81
N GLY A 15 -3.97 -9.65 3.02
CA GLY A 15 -5.01 -9.32 3.99
C GLY A 15 -5.00 -7.83 4.39
N PRO A 16 -3.91 -7.33 5.00
CA PRO A 16 -3.74 -5.90 5.32
C PRO A 16 -3.84 -4.97 4.12
N ALA A 17 -3.26 -5.37 2.97
CA ALA A 17 -3.32 -4.60 1.74
C ALA A 17 -4.76 -4.36 1.26
N LEU A 18 -5.59 -5.41 1.20
CA LEU A 18 -6.98 -5.31 0.72
C LEU A 18 -7.89 -4.59 1.72
N ASN A 19 -7.63 -4.70 3.01
CA ASN A 19 -8.31 -3.88 4.02
C ASN A 19 -8.04 -2.38 3.79
N SER A 20 -6.78 -2.04 3.48
CA SER A 20 -6.38 -0.67 3.19
C SER A 20 -7.01 -0.13 1.91
N VAL A 21 -7.18 -0.96 0.88
CA VAL A 21 -7.95 -0.63 -0.34
C VAL A 21 -9.38 -0.21 0.01
N GLY A 22 -10.08 -0.98 0.85
CA GLY A 22 -11.45 -0.64 1.26
C GLY A 22 -11.54 0.70 2.01
N ILE A 23 -10.58 0.98 2.90
CA ILE A 23 -10.51 2.25 3.62
C ILE A 23 -10.18 3.40 2.66
N ALA A 24 -9.26 3.21 1.72
CA ALA A 24 -8.89 4.19 0.71
C ALA A 24 -10.10 4.59 -0.16
N GLN A 25 -10.89 3.61 -0.60
CA GLN A 25 -12.13 3.85 -1.34
C GLN A 25 -13.11 4.70 -0.53
N ALA A 26 -13.27 4.42 0.76
CA ALA A 26 -14.12 5.23 1.63
C ALA A 26 -13.59 6.66 1.81
N CYS A 27 -12.27 6.84 1.93
CA CYS A 27 -11.64 8.15 1.98
C CYS A 27 -11.88 8.95 0.69
N GLU A 28 -11.77 8.33 -0.49
CA GLU A 28 -12.07 9.00 -1.76
C GLU A 28 -13.54 9.38 -1.91
N GLN A 29 -14.47 8.54 -1.43
CA GLN A 29 -15.91 8.88 -1.37
C GLN A 29 -16.19 10.11 -0.48
N LEU A 30 -15.34 10.38 0.51
CA LEU A 30 -15.39 11.59 1.34
C LEU A 30 -14.69 12.80 0.70
N GLY A 31 -14.16 12.66 -0.51
CA GLY A 31 -13.48 13.72 -1.27
C GLY A 31 -12.00 13.88 -0.92
N HIS A 32 -11.34 12.82 -0.43
CA HIS A 32 -9.89 12.77 -0.27
C HIS A 32 -9.21 12.11 -1.47
N THR A 33 -7.88 12.18 -1.53
CA THR A 33 -7.07 11.47 -2.52
C THR A 33 -6.24 10.43 -1.79
N ALA A 34 -6.38 9.16 -2.15
CA ALA A 34 -5.57 8.09 -1.58
C ALA A 34 -4.31 7.86 -2.43
N VAL A 35 -3.17 7.71 -1.75
CA VAL A 35 -1.90 7.31 -2.36
C VAL A 35 -1.32 6.15 -1.58
N PHE A 36 -0.79 5.15 -2.27
CA PHE A 36 -0.16 3.99 -1.65
C PHE A 36 1.36 4.09 -1.71
N LEU A 37 1.99 3.75 -0.61
CA LEU A 37 3.40 3.41 -0.57
C LEU A 37 3.45 1.88 -0.45
N THR A 38 4.25 1.22 -1.29
CA THR A 38 4.24 -0.26 -1.38
C THR A 38 5.64 -0.83 -1.45
N ASP A 39 5.81 -2.04 -0.92
CA ASP A 39 7.04 -2.82 -1.07
C ASP A 39 7.16 -3.33 -2.51
N PRO A 40 8.38 -3.49 -3.05
CA PRO A 40 8.60 -4.05 -4.38
C PRO A 40 7.84 -5.37 -4.62
N GLY A 41 7.69 -6.24 -3.61
CA GLY A 41 6.96 -7.51 -3.71
C GLY A 41 5.45 -7.36 -3.98
N MET A 42 4.89 -6.17 -3.77
CA MET A 42 3.46 -5.86 -3.94
C MET A 42 3.24 -4.75 -4.98
N SER A 43 4.24 -4.41 -5.79
CA SER A 43 4.07 -3.43 -6.86
C SER A 43 3.02 -3.88 -7.88
N GLY A 44 2.23 -2.92 -8.35
CA GLY A 44 1.12 -3.08 -9.28
C GLY A 44 -0.20 -3.46 -8.62
N VAL A 45 -0.18 -3.85 -7.33
CA VAL A 45 -1.42 -4.27 -6.64
C VAL A 45 -2.38 -3.10 -6.51
N TYR A 46 -1.92 -1.92 -6.09
CA TYR A 46 -2.81 -0.79 -5.81
C TYR A 46 -3.19 -0.03 -7.08
N GLU A 47 -2.29 0.05 -8.06
CA GLU A 47 -2.64 0.52 -9.41
C GLU A 47 -3.76 -0.32 -10.03
N GLY A 48 -3.78 -1.63 -9.80
CA GLY A 48 -4.86 -2.53 -10.23
C GLY A 48 -6.24 -2.17 -9.65
N TYR A 49 -6.29 -1.47 -8.52
CA TYR A 49 -7.51 -0.93 -7.90
C TYR A 49 -7.78 0.53 -8.25
N GLY A 50 -6.94 1.16 -9.08
CA GLY A 50 -7.08 2.55 -9.52
C GLY A 50 -6.40 3.59 -8.63
N PHE A 51 -5.58 3.17 -7.67
CA PHE A 51 -4.84 4.10 -6.81
C PHE A 51 -3.44 4.41 -7.36
N SER A 52 -2.96 5.62 -7.09
CA SER A 52 -1.54 5.93 -7.30
C SER A 52 -0.70 5.15 -6.28
N GLU A 53 0.36 4.49 -6.73
CA GLU A 53 1.32 3.84 -5.85
C GLU A 53 2.74 4.40 -6.03
N GLN A 54 3.55 4.31 -4.98
CA GLN A 54 5.00 4.49 -5.06
C GLN A 54 5.70 3.32 -4.40
N VAL A 55 6.60 2.69 -5.16
CA VAL A 55 7.42 1.59 -4.65
C VAL A 55 8.51 2.18 -3.76
N VAL A 56 8.57 1.72 -2.51
CA VAL A 56 9.57 2.10 -1.51
C VAL A 56 10.04 0.85 -0.79
N ASN A 57 11.30 0.82 -0.36
CA ASN A 57 11.79 -0.29 0.42
C ASN A 57 11.16 -0.23 1.83
N MET A 58 10.26 -1.17 2.14
CA MET A 58 9.52 -1.18 3.42
C MET A 58 10.22 -2.01 4.51
N SER A 59 11.39 -2.56 4.20
CA SER A 59 12.21 -3.34 5.11
C SER A 59 13.66 -2.87 5.08
N GLU A 60 14.46 -3.26 6.07
CA GLU A 60 15.91 -3.03 6.01
C GLU A 60 16.52 -3.72 4.78
N PRO A 61 17.64 -3.22 4.22
CA PRO A 61 18.32 -3.90 3.12
C PRO A 61 18.75 -5.31 3.55
N MET A 62 17.95 -6.30 3.15
CA MET A 62 18.13 -7.70 3.51
C MET A 62 18.34 -8.55 2.25
N PRO A 63 18.95 -9.74 2.37
CA PRO A 63 18.96 -10.72 1.29
C PRO A 63 17.55 -11.02 0.77
N PRO A 64 17.34 -11.28 -0.53
CA PRO A 64 16.01 -11.48 -1.13
C PRO A 64 15.16 -12.56 -0.45
N GLU A 65 15.81 -13.60 0.04
CA GLU A 65 15.19 -14.74 0.74
C GLU A 65 14.70 -14.43 2.16
N GLU A 66 15.26 -13.40 2.80
CA GLU A 66 14.78 -12.85 4.07
C GLU A 66 13.66 -11.83 3.84
N MET A 67 13.79 -10.97 2.83
CA MET A 67 12.73 -10.02 2.44
C MET A 67 11.41 -10.73 2.12
N ALA A 68 11.46 -11.86 1.40
CA ALA A 68 10.28 -12.64 1.05
C ALA A 68 9.52 -13.21 2.27
N LYS A 69 10.19 -13.32 3.43
CA LYS A 69 9.62 -13.85 4.67
C LYS A 69 9.29 -12.78 5.69
N TYR A 70 9.67 -11.53 5.46
CA TYR A 70 9.57 -10.44 6.43
C TYR A 70 8.12 -10.21 6.94
N TRP A 71 7.13 -10.47 6.07
CA TRP A 71 5.70 -10.30 6.37
C TRP A 71 4.96 -11.64 6.57
N SER A 72 5.69 -12.73 6.85
CA SER A 72 5.13 -14.09 6.96
C SER A 72 4.95 -14.59 8.40
N ASP A 73 5.24 -13.76 9.41
CA ASP A 73 5.12 -14.12 10.84
C ASP A 73 3.74 -13.81 11.43
#